data_AF-A0A850GEA1-F1
#
_entry.id   AF-A0A850GEA1-F1
#
_cell.length_a   1.000
_cell.length_b   1.000
_cell.length_c   1.000
_cell.angle_alpha   90.00
_cell.angle_beta   90.00
_cell.angle_gamma   90.00
#
_symmetry.space_group_name_H-M   'P 1'
#
loop_
_entity.id
_entity.type
_entity.pdbx_description
1 polymer ?
#
loop_
_entity_poly.entity_id
_entity_poly.type
_entity_poly.pdbx_seq_one_letter_code
_entity_poly.pdbx_strand_id
1 'polypeptide(L)'
;MSVSVNPPKTPVTKGSKGVAAATTPNVCKMPGPPAPFVPTPLPNIGKSGDSPKKYSKSVFVEGEAVAIKGASFGSTGDIASKGTGGGIVSANTHGRTTFVGPGSMDVKIEGKNVQLLGDPMLNNCGGSGSPANSATLMGVVQNTGGVVTVTAVPGNRPCPLCQKKHDALQESPETKKSAGSISSKRVKNPLAVE
;
A
#
# COMPACT_ATOMS: atom_id res chain seq x y z
N MET A 1 -10.09 3.65 7.66
CA MET A 1 -10.06 4.38 6.40
C MET A 1 -11.18 3.84 5.53
N SER A 2 -11.95 4.70 4.88
CA SER A 2 -13.21 4.32 4.20
C SER A 2 -13.11 4.37 2.67
N VAL A 3 -12.10 5.03 2.11
CA VAL A 3 -11.98 5.12 0.64
C VAL A 3 -11.18 3.95 0.07
N SER A 4 -11.89 3.14 -0.71
CA SER A 4 -11.32 2.16 -1.63
C SER A 4 -12.08 2.23 -2.94
N VAL A 5 -11.34 2.37 -4.04
CA VAL A 5 -11.91 2.36 -5.39
C VAL A 5 -11.26 1.19 -6.12
N ASN A 6 -12.01 0.09 -6.29
CA ASN A 6 -11.64 -1.10 -7.06
C ASN A 6 -10.12 -1.39 -7.08
N PRO A 7 -9.56 -2.02 -6.02
CA PRO A 7 -8.15 -2.41 -6.00
C PRO A 7 -7.76 -3.10 -7.30
N PRO A 8 -6.61 -2.79 -7.91
CA PRO A 8 -5.50 -1.97 -7.41
C PRO A 8 -5.54 -0.49 -7.83
N LYS A 9 -6.68 0.02 -8.33
CA LYS A 9 -6.81 1.38 -8.88
C LYS A 9 -7.14 2.45 -7.83
N THR A 10 -7.08 2.14 -6.55
CA THR A 10 -7.34 3.14 -5.50
C THR A 10 -6.16 4.11 -5.39
N PRO A 11 -6.40 5.43 -5.31
CA PRO A 11 -5.35 6.39 -5.00
C PRO A 11 -4.69 6.10 -3.65
N VAL A 12 -3.36 6.18 -3.60
CA VAL A 12 -2.63 6.14 -2.33
C VAL A 12 -2.71 7.51 -1.68
N THR A 13 -3.02 7.54 -0.39
CA THR A 13 -3.00 8.76 0.44
C THR A 13 -2.05 8.56 1.61
N LYS A 14 -1.70 9.65 2.30
CA LYS A 14 -0.95 9.57 3.57
C LYS A 14 -1.68 8.69 4.58
N GLY A 15 -3.00 8.77 4.58
CA GLY A 15 -3.85 7.99 5.44
C GLY A 15 -3.90 6.51 5.12
N SER A 16 -3.59 6.06 3.89
CA SER A 16 -3.91 4.70 3.36
C SER A 16 -3.54 3.54 4.27
N LYS A 17 -2.59 3.73 5.22
CA LYS A 17 -2.00 2.67 6.05
C LYS A 17 -1.48 1.52 5.19
N GLY A 18 -1.18 1.80 3.94
CA GLY A 18 -0.76 0.84 2.94
C GLY A 18 0.70 0.47 3.13
N VAL A 19 0.99 -0.79 2.83
CA VAL A 19 2.25 -1.47 3.04
C VAL A 19 2.84 -1.87 1.68
N ALA A 20 4.06 -1.42 1.41
CA ALA A 20 4.84 -1.82 0.24
C ALA A 20 6.02 -2.69 0.70
N ALA A 21 5.74 -3.96 0.97
CA ALA A 21 6.77 -4.93 1.32
C ALA A 21 7.61 -5.28 0.08
N ALA A 22 8.93 -5.25 0.19
CA ALA A 22 9.82 -5.59 -0.91
C ALA A 22 9.53 -7.01 -1.42
N THR A 23 9.18 -7.13 -2.70
CA THR A 23 8.95 -8.41 -3.37
C THR A 23 10.22 -8.94 -4.00
N THR A 24 11.20 -8.08 -4.26
CA THR A 24 12.57 -8.49 -4.63
C THR A 24 13.47 -8.49 -3.39
N PRO A 25 14.49 -9.36 -3.33
CA PRO A 25 15.40 -9.41 -2.19
C PRO A 25 16.09 -8.07 -1.92
N ASN A 26 15.95 -7.53 -0.71
CA ASN A 26 16.74 -6.40 -0.21
C ASN A 26 18.04 -6.96 0.38
N VAL A 27 19.04 -7.16 -0.47
CA VAL A 27 20.32 -7.74 -0.04
C VAL A 27 21.17 -6.67 0.63
N CYS A 28 21.44 -6.86 1.92
CA CYS A 28 22.25 -5.94 2.71
C CYS A 28 23.56 -6.59 3.14
N LYS A 29 24.52 -5.74 3.51
CA LYS A 29 25.79 -6.14 4.11
C LYS A 29 25.49 -6.46 5.58
N MET A 30 25.65 -7.69 6.02
CA MET A 30 25.50 -8.06 7.42
C MET A 30 26.85 -8.31 8.09
N PRO A 31 26.99 -7.97 9.39
CA PRO A 31 28.17 -8.36 10.15
C PRO A 31 28.19 -9.89 10.29
N GLY A 32 29.34 -10.49 10.02
CA GLY A 32 29.54 -11.93 10.17
C GLY A 32 30.81 -12.41 9.47
N PRO A 33 31.36 -13.58 9.85
CA PRO A 33 32.42 -14.24 9.09
C PRO A 33 31.90 -14.80 7.75
N PRO A 34 32.70 -14.80 6.67
CA PRO A 34 34.01 -14.17 6.53
C PRO A 34 33.92 -12.65 6.36
N ALA A 35 34.95 -11.92 6.80
CA ALA A 35 35.07 -10.48 6.59
C ALA A 35 35.13 -10.12 5.10
N PRO A 36 34.70 -8.91 4.67
CA PRO A 36 34.26 -7.77 5.48
C PRO A 36 32.77 -7.78 5.87
N PHE A 37 31.92 -8.54 5.18
CA PHE A 37 30.49 -8.69 5.46
C PHE A 37 29.90 -9.90 4.74
N VAL A 38 28.73 -10.36 5.19
CA VAL A 38 27.94 -11.41 4.53
C VAL A 38 26.75 -10.78 3.80
N PRO A 39 26.61 -10.96 2.47
CA PRO A 39 25.38 -10.60 1.75
C PRO A 39 24.18 -11.36 2.31
N THR A 40 23.18 -10.65 2.82
CA THR A 40 21.99 -11.28 3.43
C THR A 40 20.71 -10.56 3.00
N PRO A 41 19.69 -11.27 2.49
CA PRO A 41 18.37 -10.71 2.28
C PRO A 41 17.75 -10.31 3.62
N LEU A 42 17.47 -9.01 3.79
CA LEU A 42 16.73 -8.50 4.94
C LEU A 42 15.34 -8.01 4.52
N PRO A 43 14.35 -8.00 5.42
CA PRO A 43 13.07 -7.36 5.13
C PRO A 43 13.25 -5.87 4.83
N ASN A 44 12.46 -5.34 3.90
CA ASN A 44 12.24 -3.90 3.79
C ASN A 44 10.78 -3.63 3.43
N ILE A 45 10.14 -2.78 4.22
CA ILE A 45 8.70 -2.57 4.21
C ILE A 45 8.43 -1.07 4.20
N GLY A 46 7.98 -0.56 3.07
CA GLY A 46 7.51 0.81 2.93
C GLY A 46 6.14 0.99 3.58
N LYS A 47 5.91 2.13 4.23
CA LYS A 47 4.61 2.50 4.79
C LYS A 47 4.17 3.86 4.24
N SER A 48 3.06 3.87 3.51
CA SER A 48 2.55 5.06 2.80
C SER A 48 2.32 6.31 3.68
N GLY A 49 2.07 6.13 4.98
CA GLY A 49 1.91 7.22 5.94
C GLY A 49 3.20 7.65 6.65
N ASP A 50 4.29 6.91 6.50
CA ASP A 50 5.56 7.23 7.13
C ASP A 50 6.32 8.25 6.28
N SER A 51 6.61 9.42 6.86
CA SER A 51 7.46 10.45 6.25
C SER A 51 7.14 10.73 4.76
N PRO A 52 5.86 10.96 4.38
CA PRO A 52 5.48 11.14 2.99
C PRO A 52 6.11 12.40 2.40
N LYS A 53 6.65 12.28 1.19
CA LYS A 53 7.29 13.38 0.44
C LYS A 53 6.68 13.48 -0.95
N LYS A 54 6.50 14.71 -1.42
CA LYS A 54 5.95 15.03 -2.75
C LYS A 54 4.55 14.46 -2.99
N TYR A 55 3.75 14.39 -1.92
CA TYR A 55 2.31 14.22 -2.00
C TYR A 55 1.67 15.57 -2.38
N SER A 56 0.42 15.51 -2.81
CA SER A 56 -0.44 16.67 -3.07
C SER A 56 -0.46 17.64 -1.89
N LYS A 57 -0.43 18.93 -2.20
CA LYS A 57 -0.53 20.03 -1.24
C LYS A 57 -1.91 20.68 -1.24
N SER A 58 -2.65 20.62 -2.35
CA SER A 58 -3.97 21.26 -2.49
C SER A 58 -5.14 20.28 -2.45
N VAL A 59 -4.97 19.05 -2.93
CA VAL A 59 -6.05 18.05 -3.00
C VAL A 59 -5.87 16.99 -1.92
N PHE A 60 -6.94 16.77 -1.16
CA PHE A 60 -7.01 15.82 -0.05
C PHE A 60 -8.22 14.89 -0.25
N VAL A 61 -8.05 13.63 0.12
CA VAL A 61 -9.13 12.63 0.16
C VAL A 61 -9.31 12.22 1.62
N GLU A 62 -10.51 12.44 2.17
CA GLU A 62 -10.78 12.29 3.62
C GLU A 62 -9.80 13.09 4.50
N GLY A 63 -9.37 14.28 4.05
CA GLY A 63 -8.40 15.11 4.78
C GLY A 63 -6.95 14.63 4.65
N GLU A 64 -6.69 13.56 3.89
CA GLU A 64 -5.35 12.99 3.70
C GLU A 64 -4.79 13.35 2.34
N ALA A 65 -3.54 13.81 2.32
CA ALA A 65 -2.85 14.19 1.08
C ALA A 65 -2.73 12.98 0.14
N VAL A 66 -2.96 13.20 -1.15
CA VAL A 66 -2.90 12.15 -2.19
C VAL A 66 -1.48 12.02 -2.74
N ALA A 67 -1.00 10.80 -2.94
CA ALA A 67 0.27 10.53 -3.61
C ALA A 67 0.15 10.87 -5.11
N ILE A 68 1.09 11.65 -5.63
CA ILE A 68 1.17 12.04 -7.04
C ILE A 68 2.53 11.68 -7.61
N LYS A 69 2.71 11.75 -8.92
CA LYS A 69 3.95 11.37 -9.60
C LYS A 69 5.19 11.98 -8.94
N GLY A 70 6.13 11.11 -8.57
CA GLY A 70 7.35 11.46 -7.83
C GLY A 70 7.22 11.39 -6.30
N ALA A 71 6.07 10.97 -5.79
CA ALA A 71 5.87 10.71 -4.36
C ALA A 71 6.78 9.59 -3.83
N SER A 72 7.12 9.67 -2.56
CA SER A 72 7.85 8.65 -1.82
C SER A 72 7.47 8.66 -0.35
N PHE A 73 7.74 7.58 0.37
CA PHE A 73 7.52 7.46 1.80
C PHE A 73 8.64 6.64 2.47
N GLY A 74 8.65 6.59 3.80
CA GLY A 74 9.64 5.86 4.60
C GLY A 74 9.48 4.34 4.51
N SER A 75 10.59 3.62 4.70
CA SER A 75 10.60 2.16 4.81
C SER A 75 11.36 1.70 6.04
N THR A 76 11.08 0.46 6.47
CA THR A 76 11.78 -0.16 7.59
C THR A 76 12.02 -1.65 7.43
N GLY A 77 12.98 -2.21 8.18
CA GLY A 77 13.17 -3.66 8.30
C GLY A 77 14.62 -4.14 8.23
N ASP A 78 15.56 -3.27 7.86
CA ASP A 78 16.96 -3.62 7.57
C ASP A 78 17.97 -2.92 8.49
N ILE A 79 17.53 -2.47 9.68
CA ILE A 79 18.37 -1.78 10.68
C ILE A 79 19.61 -2.58 11.06
N ALA A 80 19.51 -3.91 11.03
CA ALA A 80 20.59 -4.82 11.41
C ALA A 80 21.84 -4.64 10.53
N SER A 81 21.68 -4.15 9.29
CA SER A 81 22.77 -3.88 8.36
C SER A 81 23.39 -2.48 8.49
N LYS A 82 22.88 -1.63 9.40
CA LYS A 82 23.32 -0.23 9.49
C LYS A 82 24.80 -0.09 9.87
N GLY A 83 25.28 -0.93 10.78
CA GLY A 83 26.70 -0.93 11.20
C GLY A 83 27.69 -1.33 10.10
N THR A 84 27.21 -2.00 9.06
CA THR A 84 27.99 -2.53 7.93
C THR A 84 27.72 -1.77 6.62
N GLY A 85 27.03 -0.64 6.70
CA GLY A 85 26.79 0.27 5.56
C GLY A 85 25.53 -0.03 4.75
N GLY A 86 24.65 -0.91 5.22
CA GLY A 86 23.29 -1.10 4.68
C GLY A 86 23.22 -1.96 3.42
N GLY A 87 22.27 -1.61 2.54
CA GLY A 87 22.05 -2.27 1.26
C GLY A 87 23.31 -2.34 0.40
N ILE A 88 23.50 -3.46 -0.31
CA ILE A 88 24.66 -3.64 -1.19
C ILE A 88 24.69 -2.57 -2.28
N VAL A 89 23.52 -2.24 -2.83
CA VAL A 89 23.38 -1.28 -3.93
C VAL A 89 23.12 0.13 -3.39
N SER A 90 22.18 0.28 -2.47
CA SER A 90 21.76 1.61 -1.99
C SER A 90 22.70 2.27 -0.99
N ALA A 91 23.60 1.50 -0.37
CA ALA A 91 24.40 1.93 0.79
C ALA A 91 23.55 2.60 1.88
N ASN A 92 22.31 2.12 2.05
CA ASN A 92 21.35 2.70 2.95
C ASN A 92 20.56 1.62 3.71
N THR A 93 19.97 2.03 4.84
CA THR A 93 18.99 1.26 5.60
C THR A 93 17.79 2.15 5.83
N HIS A 94 16.59 1.58 5.89
CA HIS A 94 15.36 2.36 6.05
C HIS A 94 15.23 3.45 4.97
N GLY A 95 15.80 3.20 3.79
CA GLY A 95 15.77 4.13 2.68
C GLY A 95 14.35 4.39 2.21
N ARG A 96 14.16 5.46 1.43
CA ARG A 96 12.81 5.79 0.95
C ARG A 96 12.25 4.68 0.04
N THR A 97 10.94 4.46 0.12
CA THR A 97 10.17 3.74 -0.89
C THR A 97 9.59 4.76 -1.87
N THR A 98 9.89 4.62 -3.16
CA THR A 98 9.52 5.61 -4.20
C THR A 98 8.69 4.94 -5.28
N PHE A 99 7.61 5.60 -5.70
CA PHE A 99 6.81 5.11 -6.83
C PHE A 99 7.60 5.21 -8.13
N VAL A 100 7.57 4.14 -8.93
CA VAL A 100 8.12 4.11 -10.30
C VAL A 100 7.05 3.84 -11.36
N GLY A 101 5.87 3.38 -10.93
CA GLY A 101 4.70 3.27 -11.78
C GLY A 101 4.28 4.62 -12.40
N PRO A 102 3.65 4.58 -13.58
CA PRO A 102 3.19 5.79 -14.26
C PRO A 102 2.08 6.52 -13.50
N GLY A 103 1.42 5.89 -12.52
CA GLY A 103 0.20 6.42 -11.93
C GLY A 103 -1.02 6.21 -12.83
N SER A 104 -2.11 6.85 -12.45
CA SER A 104 -3.30 7.00 -13.29
C SER A 104 -2.96 7.70 -14.62
N MET A 105 -3.57 7.19 -15.70
CA MET A 105 -3.36 7.69 -17.07
C MET A 105 -4.36 8.76 -17.47
N ASP A 106 -5.46 8.87 -16.72
CA ASP A 106 -6.63 9.70 -16.97
C ASP A 106 -6.82 10.80 -15.91
N VAL A 107 -6.42 10.55 -14.66
CA VAL A 107 -6.58 11.46 -13.53
C VAL A 107 -5.25 12.07 -13.12
N LYS A 108 -5.23 13.41 -13.09
CA LYS A 108 -4.10 14.20 -12.61
C LYS A 108 -4.53 15.10 -11.46
N ILE A 109 -3.65 15.21 -10.47
CA ILE A 109 -3.74 16.17 -9.36
C ILE A 109 -2.49 17.05 -9.45
N GLU A 110 -2.67 18.37 -9.38
CA GLU A 110 -1.56 19.34 -9.52
C GLU A 110 -0.76 19.13 -10.82
N GLY A 111 -1.45 18.76 -11.90
CA GLY A 111 -0.83 18.45 -13.20
C GLY A 111 -0.03 17.14 -13.25
N LYS A 112 -0.02 16.35 -12.18
CA LYS A 112 0.73 15.09 -12.06
C LYS A 112 -0.20 13.90 -11.91
N ASN A 113 0.20 12.78 -12.50
CA ASN A 113 -0.56 11.53 -12.39
C ASN A 113 -0.71 11.12 -10.92
N VAL A 114 -1.91 10.66 -10.55
CA VAL A 114 -2.21 10.14 -9.21
C VAL A 114 -1.58 8.76 -9.05
N GLN A 115 -0.86 8.53 -7.96
CA GLN A 115 -0.28 7.22 -7.66
C GLN A 115 -1.33 6.29 -7.04
N LEU A 116 -1.42 5.08 -7.57
CA LEU A 116 -2.41 4.06 -7.29
C LEU A 116 -1.77 2.93 -6.48
N LEU A 117 -2.59 2.11 -5.81
CA LEU A 117 -2.09 0.95 -5.07
C LEU A 117 -1.25 0.01 -5.92
N GLY A 118 -1.64 -0.20 -7.18
CA GLY A 118 -0.95 -1.13 -8.08
C GLY A 118 0.36 -0.60 -8.64
N ASP A 119 0.73 0.65 -8.36
CA ASP A 119 1.95 1.21 -8.92
C ASP A 119 3.19 0.53 -8.32
N PRO A 120 4.08 -0.03 -9.16
CA PRO A 120 5.32 -0.61 -8.67
C PRO A 120 6.18 0.46 -8.00
N MET A 121 6.96 0.01 -7.02
CA MET A 121 7.79 0.86 -6.19
C MET A 121 9.21 0.32 -6.09
N LEU A 122 10.14 1.23 -5.82
CA LEU A 122 11.49 0.91 -5.39
C LEU A 122 11.60 1.08 -3.87
N ASN A 123 12.36 0.21 -3.23
CA ASN A 123 12.49 0.11 -1.78
C ASN A 123 13.95 0.27 -1.35
N ASN A 124 14.12 0.69 -0.09
CA ASN A 124 15.41 1.02 0.50
C ASN A 124 16.32 1.85 -0.43
N CYS A 125 15.79 2.93 -1.01
CA CYS A 125 16.58 3.73 -1.92
C CYS A 125 17.66 4.53 -1.18
N GLY A 126 18.75 4.82 -1.89
CA GLY A 126 19.83 5.68 -1.40
C GLY A 126 19.38 7.10 -1.04
N GLY A 127 20.31 7.89 -0.49
CA GLY A 127 20.05 9.23 0.06
C GLY A 127 19.34 10.20 -0.88
N SER A 128 19.51 10.07 -2.20
CA SER A 128 18.85 10.88 -3.25
C SER A 128 17.58 10.24 -3.82
N GLY A 129 17.25 9.01 -3.43
CA GLY A 129 16.14 8.21 -3.98
C GLY A 129 16.59 7.21 -5.03
N SER A 130 17.88 7.12 -5.25
CA SER A 130 18.54 6.12 -6.08
C SER A 130 19.97 5.90 -5.57
N PRO A 131 20.61 4.77 -5.91
CA PRO A 131 19.97 3.59 -6.48
C PRO A 131 19.06 2.89 -5.45
N ALA A 132 18.19 2.00 -5.94
CA ALA A 132 17.33 1.19 -5.09
C ALA A 132 18.01 -0.13 -4.73
N ASN A 133 17.75 -0.65 -3.53
CA ASN A 133 18.27 -1.95 -3.12
C ASN A 133 17.29 -3.10 -3.35
N SER A 134 15.99 -2.78 -3.43
CA SER A 134 14.92 -3.71 -3.75
C SER A 134 13.74 -2.99 -4.38
N ALA A 135 12.69 -3.74 -4.70
CA ALA A 135 11.47 -3.24 -5.31
C ALA A 135 10.24 -3.97 -4.77
N THR A 136 9.09 -3.31 -4.86
CA THR A 136 7.75 -3.87 -4.65
C THR A 136 6.99 -3.81 -5.97
N LEU A 137 6.87 -4.95 -6.65
CA LEU A 137 6.26 -5.01 -7.98
C LEU A 137 4.74 -4.97 -7.95
N MET A 138 4.13 -5.44 -6.86
CA MET A 138 2.67 -5.44 -6.66
C MET A 138 2.12 -4.09 -6.17
N GLY A 139 3.01 -3.14 -5.88
CA GLY A 139 2.68 -1.85 -5.28
C GLY A 139 2.24 -1.93 -3.81
N VAL A 140 1.43 -0.97 -3.39
CA VAL A 140 0.98 -0.78 -2.01
C VAL A 140 -0.22 -1.68 -1.71
N VAL A 141 -0.05 -2.63 -0.80
CA VAL A 141 -1.16 -3.42 -0.25
C VAL A 141 -1.82 -2.63 0.86
N GLN A 142 -3.12 -2.38 0.75
CA GLN A 142 -3.91 -1.79 1.83
C GLN A 142 -5.01 -2.75 2.26
N ASN A 143 -5.19 -2.92 3.57
CA ASN A 143 -6.30 -3.67 4.10
C ASN A 143 -7.56 -2.81 3.99
N THR A 144 -8.31 -2.95 2.90
CA THR A 144 -9.63 -2.32 2.76
C THR A 144 -10.54 -2.96 3.79
N GLY A 145 -10.82 -2.24 4.88
CA GLY A 145 -11.54 -2.73 6.05
C GLY A 145 -13.01 -3.09 5.82
N GLY A 146 -13.31 -3.98 4.88
CA GLY A 146 -14.63 -4.53 4.63
C GLY A 146 -15.10 -4.35 3.18
N VAL A 147 -14.49 -5.06 2.23
CA VAL A 147 -15.26 -5.65 1.13
C VAL A 147 -14.66 -7.02 0.85
N VAL A 148 -15.07 -8.02 1.63
CA VAL A 148 -15.17 -9.36 1.06
C VAL A 148 -16.26 -9.23 0.01
N THR A 149 -15.90 -9.19 -1.27
CA THR A 149 -16.88 -9.43 -2.33
C THR A 149 -17.32 -10.87 -2.15
N VAL A 150 -18.32 -11.10 -1.29
CA VAL A 150 -19.09 -12.32 -1.33
C VAL A 150 -19.85 -12.20 -2.64
N THR A 151 -19.40 -12.91 -3.67
CA THR A 151 -20.23 -13.14 -4.84
C THR A 151 -21.40 -13.97 -4.35
N ALA A 152 -22.44 -13.30 -3.85
CA ALA A 152 -23.72 -13.94 -3.59
C ALA A 152 -24.18 -14.43 -4.96
N VAL A 153 -24.14 -15.74 -5.17
CA VAL A 153 -24.75 -16.35 -6.35
C VAL A 153 -26.25 -16.13 -6.19
N PRO A 154 -26.87 -15.21 -6.95
CA PRO A 154 -28.28 -14.91 -6.73
C PRO A 154 -29.08 -16.10 -7.26
N GLY A 155 -29.85 -16.73 -6.38
CA GLY A 155 -30.86 -17.73 -6.74
C GLY A 155 -30.30 -19.10 -7.11
N ASN A 156 -30.74 -20.12 -6.36
CA ASN A 156 -30.86 -21.57 -6.64
C ASN A 156 -29.77 -22.32 -7.47
N ARG A 157 -28.64 -21.69 -7.80
CA ARG A 157 -27.52 -22.27 -8.54
C ARG A 157 -26.61 -23.00 -7.55
N PRO A 158 -26.13 -24.20 -7.88
CA PRO A 158 -25.18 -24.92 -7.04
C PRO A 158 -23.88 -24.11 -6.91
N CYS A 159 -23.34 -24.06 -5.69
CA CYS A 159 -22.09 -23.37 -5.41
C CYS A 159 -20.94 -23.98 -6.22
N PRO A 160 -20.14 -23.20 -6.96
CA PRO A 160 -19.05 -23.74 -7.79
C PRO A 160 -17.91 -24.39 -6.98
N LEU A 161 -17.83 -24.15 -5.67
CA LEU A 161 -16.80 -24.73 -4.80
C LEU A 161 -17.18 -26.09 -4.24
N CYS A 162 -18.46 -26.31 -3.90
CA CYS A 162 -18.91 -27.53 -3.22
C CYS A 162 -20.05 -28.26 -3.94
N GLN A 163 -20.55 -27.70 -5.05
CA GLN A 163 -21.65 -28.19 -5.88
C GLN A 163 -23.00 -28.36 -5.17
N LYS A 164 -23.12 -27.90 -3.93
CA LYS A 164 -24.36 -27.94 -3.15
C LYS A 164 -25.13 -26.62 -3.25
N LYS A 165 -26.44 -26.70 -3.04
CA LYS A 165 -27.28 -25.51 -2.85
C LYS A 165 -27.13 -25.01 -1.41
N HIS A 166 -26.97 -23.71 -1.25
CA HIS A 166 -26.95 -23.05 0.06
C HIS A 166 -28.15 -22.13 0.17
N ASP A 167 -28.71 -22.06 1.37
CA ASP A 167 -29.78 -21.11 1.68
C ASP A 167 -29.28 -19.67 1.58
N ALA A 168 -30.23 -18.73 1.48
CA ALA A 168 -29.91 -17.31 1.46
C ALA A 168 -29.01 -16.93 2.65
N LEU A 169 -27.99 -16.13 2.40
CA LEU A 169 -27.11 -15.62 3.46
C LEU A 169 -27.97 -14.85 4.46
N GLN A 170 -28.07 -15.35 5.69
CA GLN A 170 -28.77 -14.68 6.77
C GLN A 170 -27.82 -13.76 7.52
N GLU A 171 -28.31 -12.60 7.94
CA GLU A 171 -27.55 -11.67 8.75
C GLU A 171 -27.37 -12.21 10.18
N SER A 172 -26.14 -12.56 10.54
CA SER A 172 -25.74 -12.84 11.92
C SER A 172 -25.66 -11.55 12.76
N PRO A 173 -25.71 -11.63 14.10
CA PRO A 173 -25.48 -10.49 14.98
C PRO A 173 -24.13 -9.80 14.74
N GLU A 174 -23.07 -10.54 14.39
CA GLU A 174 -21.77 -9.97 14.05
C GLU A 174 -21.78 -9.25 12.69
N THR A 175 -22.47 -9.81 11.70
CA THR A 175 -22.60 -9.16 10.38
C THR A 175 -23.51 -7.94 10.45
N LYS A 176 -24.53 -7.91 11.32
CA LYS A 176 -25.31 -6.69 11.63
C LYS A 176 -24.49 -5.61 12.32
N LYS A 177 -23.66 -5.96 13.31
CA LYS A 177 -22.74 -4.99 13.94
C LYS A 177 -21.74 -4.44 12.92
N SER A 178 -21.22 -5.31 12.07
CA SER A 178 -20.30 -4.94 10.99
C SER A 178 -20.99 -4.00 9.98
N ALA A 179 -22.20 -4.32 9.54
CA ALA A 179 -23.01 -3.46 8.67
C ALA A 179 -23.40 -2.11 9.33
N GLY A 180 -23.75 -2.11 10.61
CA GLY A 180 -24.05 -0.89 11.38
C GLY A 180 -22.84 0.04 11.53
N SER A 181 -21.64 -0.52 11.65
CA SER A 181 -20.39 0.25 11.67
C SER A 181 -20.05 0.89 10.31
N ILE A 182 -20.55 0.32 9.22
CA ILE A 182 -20.43 0.85 7.86
C ILE A 182 -21.46 1.99 7.66
N SER A 183 -22.70 1.80 8.13
CA SER A 183 -23.78 2.79 7.99
C SER A 183 -23.54 4.06 8.82
N SER A 184 -23.10 3.92 10.08
CA SER A 184 -22.81 5.06 10.97
C SER A 184 -21.67 5.98 10.50
N LYS A 185 -20.80 5.50 9.60
CA LYS A 185 -19.76 6.32 8.96
C LYS A 185 -20.24 7.07 7.72
N ARG A 186 -21.36 6.67 7.09
CA ARG A 186 -21.93 7.35 5.91
C ARG A 186 -22.68 8.64 6.24
N VAL A 187 -23.16 8.82 7.47
CA VAL A 187 -24.12 9.90 7.81
C VAL A 187 -23.45 11.21 8.23
N LYS A 188 -22.12 11.27 8.40
CA LYS A 188 -21.46 12.46 8.97
C LYS A 188 -20.98 13.54 8.00
N ASN A 189 -21.27 13.46 6.70
CA ASN A 189 -21.02 14.59 5.79
C ASN A 189 -22.06 14.63 4.66
N PRO A 190 -23.20 15.32 4.84
CA PRO A 190 -23.96 15.78 3.70
C PRO A 190 -23.12 16.84 2.99
N LEU A 191 -22.55 16.48 1.84
CA LEU A 191 -22.08 17.45 0.86
C LEU A 191 -23.32 18.19 0.35
N ALA A 192 -23.60 19.36 0.92
CA ALA A 192 -24.42 20.37 0.27
C ALA A 192 -23.59 20.89 -0.91
N VAL A 193 -24.08 20.62 -2.12
CA VAL A 193 -23.60 21.22 -3.36
C VAL A 193 -24.59 22.34 -3.65
N GLU A 194 -24.11 23.59 -3.55
CA GLU A 194 -24.62 24.72 -4.34
C GLU A 194 -23.54 25.09 -5.36
#